data_AF-J1LM21-F1
#
_entry.id   AF-J1LM21-F1
#
_cell.length_a   1.000
_cell.length_b   1.000
_cell.length_c   1.000
_cell.angle_alpha   90.00
_cell.angle_beta   90.00
_cell.angle_gamma   90.00
#
_symmetry.space_group_name_H-M   'P 1'
#
loop_
_entity.id
_entity.type
_entity.pdbx_description
1 polymer ?
#
loop_
_entity_poly.entity_id
_entity_poly.type
_entity_poly.pdbx_seq_one_letter_code
_entity_poly.pdbx_strand_id
1 'polypeptide(L)'
;MAYNQFPEHPDDSVGGWMLTLFLMGLPLVGFVYLLVLALGSGGSPAKRNFARAALIWQIICGLVAVLFFVLFGAAIMASLPDSSM
;
A
#
# COMPACT_ATOMS: atom_id res chain seq x y z
N MET A 1 15.25 -9.97 29.59
CA MET A 1 15.18 -9.06 28.44
C MET A 1 14.03 -8.10 28.71
N ALA A 2 14.29 -6.81 28.85
CA ALA A 2 13.27 -5.86 29.31
C ALA A 2 12.54 -5.26 28.10
N TYR A 3 11.57 -5.99 27.53
CA TYR A 3 10.76 -5.53 26.39
C TYR A 3 9.79 -4.40 26.76
N ASN A 4 9.47 -4.26 28.06
CA ASN A 4 8.47 -3.31 28.57
C ASN A 4 9.06 -1.91 28.86
N GLN A 5 10.15 -1.52 28.18
CA GLN A 5 10.92 -0.30 28.50
C GLN A 5 10.64 0.87 27.56
N PHE A 6 9.97 0.66 26.44
CA PHE A 6 9.62 1.73 25.50
C PHE A 6 8.18 2.15 25.71
N PRO A 7 7.89 3.43 25.97
CA PRO A 7 6.52 3.91 25.99
C PRO A 7 5.86 3.58 24.65
N GLU A 8 4.81 2.74 24.65
CA GLU A 8 3.99 2.56 23.46
C GLU A 8 3.40 3.93 23.10
N HIS A 9 3.60 4.37 21.86
CA HIS A 9 2.87 5.52 21.36
C HIS A 9 1.38 5.14 21.39
N PRO A 10 0.48 5.93 22.00
CA PRO A 10 -0.95 5.61 22.05
C PRO A 10 -1.55 5.34 20.66
N ASP A 11 -0.97 5.98 19.64
CA ASP A 11 -1.34 5.82 18.24
C ASP A 11 -0.99 4.44 17.67
N ASP A 12 -0.04 3.70 18.25
CA ASP A 12 0.39 2.36 17.85
C ASP A 12 -0.40 1.24 18.53
N SER A 13 -1.42 1.59 19.31
CA SER A 13 -2.37 0.63 19.86
C SER A 13 -3.08 -0.17 18.75
N VAL A 14 -3.63 -1.33 19.12
CA VAL A 14 -4.42 -2.17 18.19
C VAL A 14 -5.55 -1.37 17.53
N GLY A 15 -6.27 -0.54 18.30
CA GLY A 15 -7.31 0.33 17.75
C GLY A 15 -6.78 1.35 16.74
N GLY A 16 -5.61 1.93 17.02
CA GLY A 16 -4.91 2.82 16.09
C GLY A 16 -4.51 2.14 14.78
N TRP A 17 -4.09 0.88 14.81
CA TRP A 17 -3.79 0.09 13.61
C TRP A 17 -5.05 -0.38 12.87
N MET A 18 -6.11 -0.75 13.59
CA MET A 18 -7.41 -1.06 12.97
C MET A 18 -7.93 0.12 12.15
N LEU A 19 -7.88 1.34 12.69
CA LEU A 19 -8.26 2.54 11.93
C LEU A 19 -7.34 2.78 10.74
N THR A 20 -6.03 2.59 10.91
CA THR A 20 -5.04 2.74 9.82
C THR A 20 -5.37 1.80 8.67
N LEU A 21 -5.59 0.52 8.96
CA LEU A 21 -5.92 -0.51 7.96
C LEU A 21 -7.30 -0.26 7.32
N PHE A 22 -8.28 0.20 8.10
CA PHE A 22 -9.59 0.58 7.58
C PHE A 22 -9.49 1.71 6.55
N LEU A 23 -8.78 2.80 6.88
CA LEU A 23 -8.57 3.91 5.96
C LEU A 23 -7.81 3.45 4.71
N MET A 24 -6.86 2.52 4.86
CA MET A 24 -6.13 1.97 3.72
C MET A 24 -6.99 1.16 2.75
N GLY A 25 -8.11 0.59 3.20
CA GLY A 25 -9.05 -0.11 2.33
C GLY A 25 -9.77 0.81 1.34
N LEU A 26 -9.81 2.12 1.62
CA LEU A 26 -10.42 3.11 0.74
C LEU A 26 -9.39 3.60 -0.30
N PRO A 27 -9.66 3.55 -1.60
CA PRO A 27 -8.64 3.82 -2.62
C PRO A 27 -8.11 5.27 -2.58
N LEU A 28 -9.00 6.26 -2.65
CA LEU A 28 -8.58 7.68 -2.64
C LEU A 28 -8.19 8.14 -1.24
N VAL A 29 -9.01 7.84 -0.23
CA VAL A 29 -8.77 8.27 1.16
C VAL A 29 -7.53 7.59 1.72
N GLY A 30 -7.36 6.29 1.49
CA GLY A 30 -6.18 5.54 1.91
C GLY A 30 -4.91 6.05 1.25
N PHE A 31 -4.94 6.37 -0.05
CA PHE A 31 -3.78 6.95 -0.73
C PHE A 31 -3.37 8.30 -0.13
N VAL A 32 -4.32 9.22 0.06
CA VAL A 32 -4.04 10.51 0.71
C VAL A 32 -3.53 10.31 2.14
N TYR A 33 -4.13 9.38 2.88
CA TYR A 33 -3.71 9.05 4.24
C TYR A 33 -2.27 8.53 4.31
N LEU A 34 -1.84 7.70 3.37
CA LEU A 34 -0.43 7.28 3.25
C LEU A 34 0.51 8.45 3.05
N LEU A 35 0.14 9.44 2.22
CA LEU A 35 0.97 10.62 1.99
C LEU A 35 1.12 11.44 3.27
N VAL A 36 0.01 11.64 4.00
CA VAL A 36 0.01 12.36 5.28
C VAL A 36 0.91 11.64 6.29
N LEU A 37 0.79 10.31 6.41
CA LEU A 37 1.61 9.51 7.32
C LEU A 37 3.09 9.49 6.93
N ALA A 38 3.40 9.35 5.65
CA ALA A 38 4.77 9.19 5.16
C ALA A 38 5.60 10.48 5.26
N LEU A 39 4.94 11.62 5.06
CA LEU A 39 5.55 12.95 4.98
C LEU A 39 5.41 13.76 6.29
N GLY A 40 4.49 13.38 7.18
CA GLY A 40 4.29 14.04 8.47
C GLY A 40 5.44 13.88 9.46
N SER A 41 5.60 14.87 10.34
CA SER A 41 6.66 14.92 11.38
C SER A 41 6.16 14.65 12.81
N GLY A 42 4.85 14.71 13.07
CA GLY A 42 4.26 14.66 14.42
C GLY A 42 3.59 13.34 14.83
N GLY A 43 3.71 12.27 14.04
CA GLY A 43 3.05 10.97 14.31
C GLY A 43 4.03 9.85 14.64
N SER A 44 3.50 8.68 15.01
CA SER A 44 4.31 7.48 15.30
C SER A 44 5.35 7.19 14.21
N PRO A 45 6.62 6.95 14.60
CA PRO A 45 7.66 6.48 13.66
C PRO A 45 7.27 5.19 12.94
N ALA A 46 6.53 4.28 13.59
CA ALA A 46 6.14 3.00 13.02
C ALA A 46 5.15 3.19 11.87
N LYS A 47 4.11 3.99 12.08
CA LYS A 47 3.11 4.29 11.03
C LYS A 47 3.70 5.07 9.85
N ARG A 48 4.67 5.96 10.11
CA ARG A 48 5.40 6.66 9.04
C ARG A 48 6.22 5.70 8.18
N ASN A 49 6.94 4.77 8.81
CA ASN A 49 7.73 3.76 8.08
C ASN A 49 6.82 2.79 7.31
N PHE A 50 5.70 2.38 7.91
CA PHE A 50 4.67 1.59 7.23
C PHE A 50 4.17 2.32 5.98
N ALA A 51 3.84 3.61 6.09
CA ALA A 51 3.30 4.35 4.95
C ALA A 51 4.31 4.47 3.80
N ARG A 52 5.59 4.71 4.12
CA ARG A 52 6.68 4.70 3.12
C ARG A 52 6.83 3.35 2.46
N ALA A 53 6.82 2.26 3.23
CA ALA A 53 6.89 0.90 2.69
C ALA A 53 5.68 0.58 1.81
N ALA A 54 4.47 0.95 2.21
CA ALA A 54 3.25 0.74 1.45
C ALA A 54 3.28 1.47 0.09
N LEU A 55 3.75 2.73 0.06
CA LEU A 55 3.92 3.49 -1.18
C LEU A 55 4.94 2.83 -2.13
N ILE A 56 6.06 2.36 -1.59
CA ILE A 56 7.07 1.64 -2.39
C ILE A 56 6.47 0.34 -2.96
N TRP A 57 5.71 -0.42 -2.16
CA TRP A 57 5.03 -1.62 -2.63
C TRP A 57 3.99 -1.32 -3.72
N GLN A 58 3.24 -0.22 -3.62
CA GLN A 58 2.32 0.18 -4.67
C GLN A 58 3.05 0.44 -5.99
N ILE A 59 4.22 1.08 -5.95
CA ILE A 59 5.06 1.29 -7.15
C ILE A 59 5.55 -0.05 -7.69
N ILE A 60 6.09 -0.93 -6.84
CA ILE A 60 6.59 -2.25 -7.26
C ILE A 60 5.46 -3.06 -7.90
N CYS A 61 4.30 -3.17 -7.25
CA CYS A 61 3.15 -3.89 -7.78
C CYS A 61 2.66 -3.28 -9.10
N GLY A 62 2.65 -1.95 -9.23
CA GLY A 62 2.32 -1.27 -10.48
C GLY A 62 3.28 -1.63 -11.61
N LEU A 63 4.60 -1.61 -11.34
CA LEU A 63 5.62 -2.00 -12.32
C LEU A 63 5.50 -3.48 -12.72
N VAL A 64 5.27 -4.37 -11.76
CA VAL A 64 5.06 -5.80 -12.01
C VAL A 64 3.80 -6.02 -12.85
N ALA A 65 2.70 -5.31 -12.56
CA ALA A 65 1.47 -5.40 -13.33
C ALA A 65 1.65 -4.93 -14.78
N VAL A 66 2.36 -3.81 -14.99
CA VAL A 66 2.70 -3.32 -16.33
C VAL A 66 3.58 -4.33 -17.07
N LEU A 67 4.62 -4.87 -16.43
CA LEU A 67 5.48 -5.88 -17.03
C LEU A 67 4.69 -7.13 -17.43
N PHE A 68 3.82 -7.61 -16.55
CA PHE A 68 2.94 -8.74 -16.82
C PHE A 68 2.02 -8.45 -18.01
N PHE A 69 1.42 -7.27 -18.06
CA PHE A 69 0.56 -6.87 -19.17
C PHE A 69 1.33 -6.78 -20.50
N VAL A 70 2.56 -6.29 -20.51
CA VAL A 70 3.38 -6.22 -21.73
C VAL A 70 3.79 -7.62 -22.21
N LEU A 71 4.23 -8.49 -21.30
CA LEU A 71 4.70 -9.83 -21.66
C LEU A 71 3.57 -10.76 -22.11
N PHE A 72 2.41 -10.69 -21.45
CA PHE A 72 1.32 -11.64 -21.65
C PHE A 72 0.10 -11.03 -22.36
N GLY A 73 -0.06 -9.70 -22.34
CA GLY A 73 -1.22 -9.03 -22.94
C GLY A 73 -1.28 -9.17 -24.46
N ALA A 74 -0.14 -9.13 -25.14
CA ALA A 74 -0.08 -9.36 -26.60
C ALA A 74 -0.49 -10.81 -26.96
N ALA A 75 -0.08 -11.79 -26.16
CA ALA A 75 -0.46 -13.19 -26.36
C ALA A 75 -1.97 -13.42 -26.13
N ILE A 76 -2.55 -12.77 -25.11
CA ILE A 76 -4.00 -12.82 -24.87
C ILE A 76 -4.76 -12.18 -26.04
N MET A 77 -4.35 -11.00 -26.50
CA MET A 77 -4.98 -10.32 -27.64
C MET A 77 -4.90 -11.13 -28.94
N ALA A 78 -3.77 -11.78 -29.20
CA ALA A 78 -3.59 -12.65 -30.38
C ALA A 78 -4.41 -13.94 -30.32
N SER A 79 -4.89 -14.35 -29.13
CA SER A 79 -5.71 -15.54 -28.93
C SER A 79 -7.22 -15.30 -29.03
N LEU A 80 -7.65 -14.04 -29.16
CA LEU A 80 -9.06 -13.69 -29.31
C LEU A 80 -9.55 -14.15 -30.71
N PRO A 81 -10.65 -14.92 -30.80
CA PRO A 81 -11.22 -15.30 -32.09
C PRO A 81 -11.68 -14.08 -32.88
N ASP A 82 -11.37 -14.02 -34.18
CA ASP A 82 -11.92 -13.00 -35.08
C ASP A 82 -13.45 -13.16 -35.14
N SER A 83 -14.16 -12.13 -34.69
CA SER A 83 -15.63 -12.08 -34.71
C SER A 83 -16.21 -11.61 -36.05
N SER A 84 -15.38 -11.51 -37.09
CA SER A 84 -15.80 -11.12 -38.45
C SER A 84 -16.30 -12.29 -39.31
N MET A 85 -16.91 -13.31 -38.70
CA MET A 85 -17.69 -14.35 -39.39
C MET A 85 -19.19 -14.16 -39.16
#